data_AF-A0AAV6R1F7-F1
#
_entry.id   AF-A0AAV6R1F7-F1
#
_cell.length_a   1.000
_cell.length_b   1.000
_cell.length_c   1.000
_cell.angle_alpha   90.00
_cell.angle_beta   90.00
_cell.angle_gamma   90.00
#
_symmetry.space_group_name_H-M   'P 1'
#
loop_
_entity.id
_entity.type
_entity.pdbx_description
1 polymer ?
#
loop_
_entity_poly.entity_id
_entity_poly.type
_entity_poly.pdbx_seq_one_letter_code
_entity_poly.pdbx_strand_id
1 'polypeptide(L)'
;MLHNIRRIRPLLTQKAAQVLVQALVISRLDYCNSLLAGLPACAIGPLQLIQNAAARLVFNLPKFSHTTPLLRSLHWLPVAARIRFKTLVLAFHATNGSGPAYIQDMIKTYTPARPLRSASTNRLAAPSLRGSQRHSQNSRLFTVLAPKWWNDLPIDIRTAESLHIFRRQLKTHFFRLYLN
;
A
#
# COMPACT_ATOMS: atom_id res chain seq x y z
N MET A 1 -12.64 -4.67 -19.64
CA MET A 1 -11.82 -5.83 -19.18
C MET A 1 -12.64 -6.84 -18.39
N LEU A 2 -13.15 -6.53 -17.18
CA LEU A 2 -13.89 -7.48 -16.33
C LEU A 2 -15.09 -8.15 -17.04
N HIS A 3 -15.82 -7.40 -17.86
CA HIS A 3 -16.93 -7.94 -18.65
C HIS A 3 -16.51 -9.11 -19.56
N ASN A 4 -15.41 -8.96 -20.29
CA ASN A 4 -14.93 -9.99 -21.22
C ASN A 4 -14.46 -11.24 -20.45
N ILE A 5 -13.79 -11.03 -19.31
CA ILE A 5 -13.38 -12.14 -18.43
C ILE A 5 -14.61 -12.87 -17.88
N ARG A 6 -15.67 -12.14 -17.54
CA ARG A 6 -16.92 -12.71 -17.02
C ARG A 6 -17.60 -13.61 -18.06
N ARG A 7 -17.54 -13.25 -19.35
CA ARG A 7 -18.10 -14.07 -20.44
C ARG A 7 -17.39 -15.42 -20.56
N ILE A 8 -16.07 -15.45 -20.43
CA ILE A 8 -15.28 -16.69 -20.51
C ILE A 8 -15.17 -17.42 -19.17
N ARG A 9 -15.65 -16.83 -18.07
CA ARG A 9 -15.52 -17.39 -16.71
C ARG A 9 -16.04 -18.83 -16.57
N PRO A 10 -17.16 -19.24 -17.20
CA PRO A 10 -17.65 -20.63 -17.11
C PRO A 10 -16.67 -21.66 -17.69
N LEU A 11 -15.77 -21.23 -18.59
CA LEU A 11 -14.80 -22.09 -19.25
C LEU A 11 -13.46 -22.17 -18.50
N LEU A 12 -13.30 -21.44 -17.40
CA LEU A 12 -12.05 -21.30 -16.67
C LEU A 12 -12.10 -21.98 -15.30
N THR A 13 -10.99 -22.61 -14.93
CA THR A 13 -10.76 -23.00 -13.52
C THR A 13 -10.59 -21.75 -12.66
N GLN A 14 -10.86 -21.86 -11.35
CA GLN A 14 -10.67 -20.76 -10.41
C GLN A 14 -9.21 -20.24 -10.42
N LYS A 15 -8.23 -21.16 -10.48
CA LYS A 15 -6.81 -20.80 -10.52
C LYS A 15 -6.45 -20.05 -11.79
N ALA A 16 -6.94 -20.49 -12.96
CA ALA A 16 -6.73 -19.79 -14.22
C ALA A 16 -7.38 -18.39 -14.21
N ALA A 17 -8.61 -18.28 -13.69
CA ALA A 17 -9.29 -17.01 -13.53
C ALA A 17 -8.53 -16.06 -12.59
N GLN A 18 -7.95 -16.57 -11.49
CA GLN A 18 -7.12 -15.80 -10.57
C GLN A 18 -5.89 -15.23 -11.27
N VAL A 19 -5.15 -16.04 -12.04
CA VAL A 19 -3.96 -15.60 -12.79
C VAL A 19 -4.34 -14.53 -13.80
N LEU A 20 -5.42 -14.73 -14.54
CA LEU A 20 -5.88 -13.80 -15.56
C LEU A 20 -6.30 -12.45 -14.95
N VAL A 21 -7.06 -12.47 -13.85
CA VAL A 21 -7.45 -11.25 -13.12
C VAL A 21 -6.23 -10.55 -12.52
N GLN A 22 -5.27 -11.31 -11.98
CA GLN A 22 -4.02 -10.75 -11.47
C GLN A 22 -3.23 -10.04 -12.57
N ALA A 23 -3.10 -10.67 -13.75
CA ALA A 23 -2.33 -10.14 -14.87
C ALA A 23 -2.98 -8.94 -15.57
N LEU A 24 -4.32 -8.89 -15.65
CA LEU A 24 -5.02 -7.85 -16.41
C LEU A 24 -5.60 -6.72 -15.55
N VAL A 25 -6.01 -7.03 -14.31
CA VAL A 25 -6.71 -6.06 -13.45
C VAL A 25 -5.81 -5.63 -12.30
N ILE A 26 -5.27 -6.58 -11.54
CA ILE A 26 -4.47 -6.24 -10.35
C ILE A 26 -3.15 -5.57 -10.74
N SER A 27 -2.50 -6.01 -11.81
CA SER A 27 -1.30 -5.35 -12.35
C SER A 27 -1.53 -3.87 -12.67
N ARG A 28 -2.70 -3.51 -13.21
CA ARG A 28 -3.09 -2.12 -13.51
C ARG A 28 -3.41 -1.34 -12.24
N LEU A 29 -4.05 -1.97 -11.25
CA LEU A 29 -4.28 -1.36 -9.93
C LEU A 29 -2.97 -1.15 -9.14
N ASP A 30 -1.95 -1.97 -9.38
CA ASP A 30 -0.66 -1.86 -8.73
C ASP A 30 0.32 -0.94 -9.48
N TYR A 31 0.01 -0.57 -10.72
CA TYR A 31 0.84 0.34 -11.52
C TYR A 31 0.78 1.76 -10.95
N CYS A 32 1.93 2.26 -10.50
CA CYS A 32 2.11 3.62 -9.97
C CYS A 32 1.12 4.02 -8.86
N ASN A 33 0.56 3.05 -8.13
CA ASN A 33 -0.47 3.34 -7.13
C ASN A 33 0.04 4.13 -5.91
N SER A 34 1.35 4.23 -5.70
CA SER A 34 1.95 5.13 -4.71
C SER A 34 1.64 6.60 -4.98
N LEU A 35 1.38 6.98 -6.23
CA LEU A 35 0.95 8.35 -6.60
C LEU A 35 -0.45 8.68 -6.08
N LEU A 36 -1.25 7.65 -5.76
CA LEU A 36 -2.59 7.82 -5.19
C LEU A 36 -2.54 8.05 -3.67
N ALA A 37 -1.36 8.08 -3.06
CA ALA A 37 -1.20 8.38 -1.64
C ALA A 37 -1.74 9.78 -1.33
N GLY A 38 -2.55 9.87 -0.28
CA GLY A 38 -3.13 11.15 0.16
C GLY A 38 -4.39 11.59 -0.58
N LEU A 39 -4.83 10.85 -1.60
CA LEU A 39 -6.12 11.11 -2.23
C LEU A 39 -7.30 10.84 -1.27
N PRO A 40 -8.42 11.57 -1.41
CA PRO A 40 -9.61 11.34 -0.60
C PRO A 40 -10.23 9.96 -0.88
N ALA A 41 -10.95 9.43 0.11
CA ALA A 41 -11.58 8.11 0.00
C ALA A 41 -12.54 7.97 -1.18
N CYS A 42 -13.19 9.06 -1.61
CA CYS A 42 -14.07 9.06 -2.79
C CYS A 42 -13.33 8.72 -4.09
N ALA A 43 -12.05 9.07 -4.22
CA ALA A 43 -11.23 8.73 -5.39
C ALA A 43 -10.73 7.28 -5.33
N ILE A 44 -10.50 6.74 -4.13
CA ILE A 44 -10.03 5.36 -3.92
C ILE A 44 -11.18 4.34 -3.96
N GLY A 45 -12.39 4.76 -3.58
CA GLY A 45 -13.60 3.93 -3.54
C GLY A 45 -13.86 3.17 -4.85
N PRO A 46 -13.88 3.82 -6.02
CA PRO A 46 -14.06 3.15 -7.31
C PRO A 46 -13.03 2.04 -7.58
N LEU A 47 -11.77 2.25 -7.19
CA LEU A 47 -10.71 1.24 -7.34
C LEU A 47 -10.97 0.03 -6.45
N GLN A 48 -11.44 0.24 -5.21
CA GLN A 48 -11.85 -0.83 -4.33
C GLN A 48 -13.04 -1.62 -4.90
N LEU A 49 -14.01 -0.94 -5.52
CA LEU A 49 -15.13 -1.60 -6.19
C LEU A 49 -14.66 -2.50 -7.35
N ILE A 50 -13.69 -2.03 -8.14
CA ILE A 50 -13.08 -2.83 -9.21
C ILE A 50 -12.39 -4.08 -8.62
N GLN A 51 -11.61 -3.92 -7.55
CA GLN A 51 -10.95 -5.05 -6.89
C GLN A 51 -11.96 -6.05 -6.32
N ASN A 52 -13.03 -5.56 -5.71
CA ASN A 52 -14.11 -6.37 -5.15
C ASN A 52 -14.85 -7.16 -6.24
N ALA A 53 -15.15 -6.51 -7.37
CA ALA A 53 -15.74 -7.17 -8.53
C ALA A 53 -14.79 -8.23 -9.14
N ALA A 54 -13.49 -7.93 -9.19
CA ALA A 54 -12.45 -8.86 -9.61
C ALA A 54 -12.38 -10.11 -8.71
N ALA A 55 -12.39 -9.92 -7.38
CA ALA A 55 -12.38 -11.03 -6.43
C ALA A 55 -13.63 -11.92 -6.59
N ARG A 56 -14.82 -11.31 -6.71
CA ARG A 56 -16.07 -12.05 -6.96
C ARG A 56 -16.02 -12.80 -8.28
N LEU A 57 -15.42 -12.23 -9.32
CA LEU A 57 -15.25 -12.89 -10.61
C LEU A 57 -14.37 -14.14 -10.49
N VAL A 58 -13.28 -14.09 -9.73
CA VAL A 58 -12.41 -15.26 -9.50
C VAL A 58 -13.20 -16.43 -8.90
N PHE A 59 -14.01 -16.16 -7.88
CA PHE A 59 -14.85 -17.18 -7.24
C PHE A 59 -16.20 -17.45 -7.93
N ASN A 60 -16.49 -16.77 -9.05
CA ASN A 60 -17.77 -16.85 -9.75
C ASN A 60 -18.99 -16.56 -8.85
N LEU A 61 -18.88 -15.55 -7.98
CA LEU A 61 -19.91 -15.19 -7.01
C LEU A 61 -20.81 -14.03 -7.50
N PRO A 62 -22.05 -13.93 -6.98
CA PRO A 62 -22.96 -12.85 -7.33
C PRO A 62 -22.45 -11.47 -6.87
N LYS A 63 -23.04 -10.41 -7.44
CA LYS A 63 -22.61 -9.01 -7.27
C LYS A 63 -22.52 -8.56 -5.80
N PHE A 64 -23.41 -9.06 -4.95
CA PHE A 64 -23.56 -8.62 -3.57
C PHE A 64 -22.85 -9.54 -2.55
N SER A 65 -22.12 -10.56 -2.99
CA SER A 65 -21.38 -11.44 -2.08
C SER A 65 -20.34 -10.68 -1.26
N HIS A 66 -20.16 -11.09 -0.01
CA HIS A 66 -19.20 -10.51 0.91
C HIS A 66 -17.77 -10.71 0.40
N THR A 67 -16.99 -9.62 0.32
CA THR A 67 -15.68 -9.61 -0.35
C THR A 67 -14.50 -9.85 0.58
N THR A 68 -14.61 -9.49 1.85
CA THR A 68 -13.55 -9.68 2.86
C THR A 68 -12.99 -11.11 2.90
N PRO A 69 -13.80 -12.19 2.96
CA PRO A 69 -13.28 -13.55 2.95
C PRO A 69 -12.60 -13.91 1.62
N LEU A 70 -13.06 -13.32 0.50
CA LEU A 70 -12.46 -13.53 -0.83
C LEU A 70 -11.08 -12.87 -0.92
N LEU A 71 -10.92 -11.68 -0.35
CA LEU A 71 -9.63 -11.00 -0.30
C LEU A 71 -8.64 -11.75 0.60
N ARG A 72 -9.12 -12.32 1.73
CA ARG A 72 -8.31 -13.19 2.60
C ARG A 72 -7.82 -14.44 1.86
N SER A 73 -8.72 -15.18 1.21
CA SER A 73 -8.38 -16.42 0.49
C SER A 73 -7.48 -16.18 -0.72
N LEU A 74 -7.59 -15.02 -1.39
CA LEU A 74 -6.69 -14.62 -2.48
C LEU A 74 -5.37 -14.01 -2.00
N HIS A 75 -5.21 -13.78 -0.69
CA HIS A 75 -4.10 -13.00 -0.12
C HIS A 75 -3.94 -11.62 -0.79
N TRP A 76 -5.06 -10.96 -1.09
CA TRP A 76 -5.11 -9.62 -1.64
C TRP A 76 -5.38 -8.57 -0.55
N LEU A 77 -4.49 -7.58 -0.44
CA LEU A 77 -4.73 -6.39 0.38
C LEU A 77 -5.79 -5.48 -0.27
N PRO A 78 -6.63 -4.76 0.50
CA PRO A 78 -7.48 -3.70 -0.03
C PRO A 78 -6.66 -2.60 -0.72
N VAL A 79 -7.26 -1.86 -1.66
CA VAL A 79 -6.55 -0.86 -2.46
C VAL A 79 -5.86 0.19 -1.60
N ALA A 80 -6.53 0.71 -0.56
CA ALA A 80 -5.93 1.68 0.36
C ALA A 80 -4.66 1.13 1.05
N ALA A 81 -4.68 -0.14 1.46
CA ALA A 81 -3.54 -0.81 2.06
C ALA A 81 -2.41 -1.06 1.04
N ARG A 82 -2.75 -1.35 -0.22
CA ARG A 82 -1.76 -1.49 -1.32
C ARG A 82 -1.02 -0.19 -1.60
N ILE A 83 -1.73 0.93 -1.62
CA ILE A 83 -1.14 2.27 -1.79
C ILE A 83 -0.16 2.56 -0.66
N ARG A 84 -0.56 2.32 0.60
CA ARG A 84 0.33 2.47 1.77
C ARG A 84 1.54 1.54 1.66
N PHE A 85 1.32 0.29 1.27
CA PHE A 85 2.39 -0.70 1.11
C PHE A 85 3.45 -0.24 0.12
N LYS A 86 3.04 0.22 -1.07
CA LYS A 86 3.95 0.69 -2.12
C LYS A 86 4.67 1.99 -1.71
N THR A 87 3.97 2.90 -1.05
CA THR A 87 4.56 4.13 -0.50
C THR A 87 5.65 3.82 0.52
N LEU A 88 5.40 2.88 1.44
CA LEU A 88 6.37 2.47 2.46
C LEU A 88 7.54 1.69 1.88
N VAL A 89 7.32 0.90 0.83
CA VAL A 89 8.41 0.24 0.08
C VAL A 89 9.32 1.28 -0.58
N LEU A 90 8.77 2.34 -1.17
CA LEU A 90 9.58 3.45 -1.69
C LEU A 90 10.36 4.14 -0.58
N ALA A 91 9.74 4.34 0.58
CA ALA A 91 10.41 4.91 1.74
C ALA A 91 11.57 4.03 2.24
N PHE A 92 11.39 2.71 2.26
CA PHE A 92 12.45 1.75 2.59
C PHE A 92 13.62 1.82 1.60
N HIS A 93 13.35 1.97 0.30
CA HIS A 93 14.41 2.14 -0.68
C HIS A 93 15.19 3.43 -0.47
N ALA A 94 14.49 4.52 -0.15
CA ALA A 94 15.09 5.81 0.14
C ALA A 94 15.95 5.79 1.41
N THR A 95 15.48 5.14 2.49
CA THR A 95 16.24 5.04 3.75
C THR A 95 17.51 4.20 3.63
N ASN A 96 17.50 3.20 2.75
CA ASN A 96 18.62 2.28 2.54
C ASN A 96 19.50 2.66 1.35
N GLY A 97 19.34 3.87 0.78
CA GLY A 97 20.17 4.34 -0.33
C GLY A 97 20.02 3.58 -1.65
N SER A 98 18.99 2.72 -1.79
CA SER A 98 18.76 1.90 -2.99
C SER A 98 17.72 2.47 -3.96
N GLY A 99 17.07 3.58 -3.58
CA GLY A 99 16.11 4.30 -4.43
C GLY A 99 16.77 5.36 -5.32
N PRO A 100 16.01 6.02 -6.21
CA PRO A 100 16.50 7.19 -6.95
C PRO A 100 16.87 8.36 -6.02
N ALA A 101 17.91 9.12 -6.36
CA ALA A 101 18.41 10.24 -5.54
C ALA A 101 17.30 11.23 -5.13
N TYR A 102 16.42 11.61 -6.06
CA TYR A 102 15.32 12.53 -5.75
C TYR A 102 14.34 12.02 -4.68
N ILE A 103 14.15 10.71 -4.53
CA ILE A 103 13.31 10.14 -3.46
C ILE A 103 14.10 10.09 -2.15
N GLN A 104 15.40 9.78 -2.22
CA GLN A 104 16.29 9.82 -1.06
C GLN A 104 16.30 11.21 -0.43
N ASP A 105 16.48 12.26 -1.25
CA ASP A 105 16.53 13.66 -0.79
C ASP A 105 15.22 14.13 -0.13
N MET A 106 14.10 13.52 -0.51
CA MET A 106 12.77 13.79 0.07
C MET A 106 12.58 13.17 1.45
N ILE A 107 13.36 12.15 1.83
CA ILE A 107 13.22 11.45 3.11
C ILE A 107 14.43 11.74 4.00
N LYS A 108 14.14 12.32 5.17
CA LYS A 108 15.17 12.63 6.17
C LYS A 108 15.08 11.68 7.35
N THR A 109 16.21 11.09 7.74
CA THR A 109 16.29 10.30 8.96
C THR A 109 16.14 11.20 10.19
N TYR A 110 15.49 10.70 11.23
CA TYR A 110 15.35 11.43 12.47
C TYR A 110 16.64 11.35 13.29
N THR A 111 17.32 12.48 13.41
CA THR A 111 18.52 12.64 14.26
C THR A 111 18.16 13.49 15.48
N PRO A 112 18.04 12.92 16.69
CA PRO A 112 17.76 13.69 17.88
C PRO A 112 18.97 14.55 18.27
N ALA A 113 18.73 15.74 18.84
CA ALA A 113 19.80 16.64 19.29
C ALA A 113 20.62 16.09 20.48
N ARG A 114 20.14 15.04 21.13
CA ARG A 114 20.77 14.35 22.26
C ARG A 114 20.56 12.83 22.10
N PRO A 115 21.44 11.98 22.64
CA PRO A 115 21.27 10.53 22.56
C PRO A 115 20.02 10.11 23.36
N LEU A 116 18.98 9.72 22.65
CA LEU A 116 17.71 9.25 23.21
C LEU A 116 17.48 7.80 22.81
N ARG A 117 16.69 7.06 23.60
CA ARG A 117 16.26 5.69 23.26
C ARG A 117 15.52 5.61 21.90
N SER A 118 14.96 6.72 21.43
CA SER A 118 14.32 6.82 20.10
C SER A 118 15.32 6.91 18.95
N ALA A 119 16.60 7.20 19.21
CA ALA A 119 17.63 7.30 18.17
C ALA A 119 17.85 5.95 17.44
N SER A 120 17.74 4.83 18.15
CA SER A 120 17.93 3.48 17.59
C SER A 120 16.69 2.91 16.89
N THR A 121 15.65 3.72 16.66
CA THR A 121 14.35 3.22 16.18
C THR A 121 14.07 3.44 14.68
N ASN A 122 15.08 3.82 13.89
CA ASN A 122 14.95 4.09 12.44
C ASN A 122 13.74 4.98 12.10
N ARG A 123 13.53 6.07 12.86
CA ARG A 123 12.43 7.00 12.59
C ARG A 123 12.78 7.95 11.46
N LEU A 124 11.74 8.43 10.79
CA LEU A 124 11.84 9.48 9.78
C LEU A 124 11.44 10.83 10.37
N ALA A 125 12.16 11.87 10.00
CA ALA A 125 11.81 13.25 10.35
C ALA A 125 10.61 13.68 9.51
N ALA A 126 9.51 14.02 10.18
CA ALA A 126 8.36 14.62 9.51
C ALA A 126 8.64 16.11 9.24
N PRO A 127 8.26 16.66 8.08
CA PRO A 127 8.40 18.09 7.82
C PRO A 127 7.61 18.91 8.86
N SER A 128 8.23 19.95 9.41
CA SER A 128 7.49 20.93 10.23
C SER A 128 6.58 21.72 9.30
N LEU A 129 5.27 21.49 9.39
CA LEU A 129 4.30 22.18 8.55
C LEU A 129 3.95 23.59 9.06
N ARG A 130 4.64 24.15 10.06
CA ARG A 130 4.28 25.44 10.69
C ARG A 130 4.24 26.58 9.65
N GLY A 131 3.02 26.95 9.23
CA GLY A 131 2.75 27.97 8.21
C GLY A 131 1.36 27.81 7.59
N SER A 132 0.56 28.88 7.63
CA SER A 132 -0.87 29.01 7.33
C SER A 132 -1.39 28.38 6.01
N GLN A 133 -2.66 27.97 6.01
CA GLN A 133 -3.58 27.67 4.89
C GLN A 133 -3.22 26.52 3.90
N ARG A 134 -1.94 26.16 3.71
CA ARG A 134 -1.50 25.06 2.81
C ARG A 134 -1.49 23.66 3.43
N HIS A 135 -1.90 23.52 4.70
CA HIS A 135 -1.89 22.24 5.44
C HIS A 135 -2.71 21.12 4.76
N SER A 136 -3.87 21.44 4.18
CA SER A 136 -4.76 20.45 3.58
C SER A 136 -4.17 19.80 2.31
N GLN A 137 -3.46 20.56 1.49
CA GLN A 137 -2.83 20.06 0.26
C GLN A 137 -1.46 19.44 0.55
N ASN A 138 -0.64 20.08 1.39
CA ASN A 138 0.70 19.60 1.71
C ASN A 138 0.70 18.33 2.57
N SER A 139 -0.37 18.08 3.33
CA SER A 139 -0.53 16.82 4.09
C SER A 139 -0.60 15.56 3.22
N ARG A 140 -0.79 15.72 1.91
CA ARG A 140 -0.92 14.63 0.93
C ARG A 140 0.40 14.31 0.21
N LEU A 141 1.42 15.14 0.41
CA LEU A 141 2.71 14.97 -0.24
C LEU A 141 3.41 13.71 0.27
N PHE A 142 4.19 13.06 -0.60
CA PHE A 142 5.02 11.92 -0.24
C PHE A 142 5.96 12.25 0.94
N THR A 143 6.58 13.44 0.93
CA THR A 143 7.47 13.95 2.00
C THR A 143 6.80 14.05 3.36
N VAL A 144 5.46 14.11 3.42
CA VAL A 144 4.70 14.15 4.67
C VAL A 144 4.12 12.77 5.02
N LEU A 145 3.49 12.11 4.05
CA LEU A 145 2.81 10.84 4.26
C LEU A 145 3.77 9.69 4.54
N ALA A 146 4.89 9.60 3.81
CA ALA A 146 5.84 8.51 3.98
C ALA A 146 6.45 8.51 5.40
N PRO A 147 7.00 9.62 5.93
CA PRO A 147 7.46 9.67 7.32
C PRO A 147 6.36 9.38 8.35
N LYS A 148 5.14 9.88 8.12
CA LYS A 148 4.00 9.62 9.01
C LYS A 148 3.69 8.13 9.08
N TRP A 149 3.39 7.51 7.94
CA TRP A 149 3.05 6.08 7.89
C TRP A 149 4.20 5.19 8.33
N TRP A 150 5.44 5.58 8.04
CA TRP A 150 6.62 4.86 8.48
C TRP A 150 6.72 4.85 10.01
N ASN A 151 6.55 6.00 10.64
CA ASN A 151 6.64 6.13 12.09
C ASN A 151 5.47 5.46 12.84
N ASP A 152 4.34 5.24 12.17
CA ASP A 152 3.21 4.45 12.69
C ASP A 152 3.51 2.93 12.66
N LEU A 153 4.57 2.48 11.97
CA LEU A 153 4.92 1.06 11.91
C LEU A 153 5.53 0.55 13.23
N PRO A 154 5.26 -0.72 13.58
CA PRO A 154 5.99 -1.44 14.61
C PRO A 154 7.50 -1.40 14.37
N ILE A 155 8.26 -1.41 15.47
CA ILE A 155 9.72 -1.27 15.43
C ILE A 155 10.39 -2.39 14.64
N ASP A 156 9.93 -3.62 14.82
CA ASP A 156 10.40 -4.84 14.16
C ASP A 156 10.30 -4.76 12.63
N ILE A 157 9.28 -4.05 12.11
CA ILE A 157 9.12 -3.83 10.67
C ILE A 157 10.08 -2.73 10.20
N ARG A 158 10.25 -1.65 10.97
CA ARG A 158 11.16 -0.54 10.60
C ARG A 158 12.64 -0.93 10.63
N THR A 159 13.01 -1.89 11.46
CA THR A 159 14.39 -2.36 11.59
C THR A 159 14.66 -3.61 10.75
N ALA A 160 13.78 -3.95 9.80
CA ALA A 160 13.97 -5.08 8.91
C ALA A 160 15.28 -4.96 8.10
N GLU A 161 16.09 -6.01 8.12
CA GLU A 161 17.45 -6.04 7.54
C GLU A 161 17.45 -6.09 6.01
N SER A 162 16.34 -6.51 5.39
CA SER A 162 16.23 -6.60 3.94
C SER A 162 14.84 -6.22 3.45
N LEU A 163 14.78 -5.80 2.18
CA LEU A 163 13.52 -5.49 1.51
C LEU A 163 12.55 -6.67 1.50
N HIS A 164 13.07 -7.91 1.40
CA HIS A 164 12.25 -9.11 1.41
C HIS A 164 11.55 -9.28 2.76
N ILE A 165 12.31 -9.19 3.86
CA ILE A 165 11.78 -9.28 5.23
C ILE A 165 10.77 -8.15 5.48
N PHE A 166 11.13 -6.92 5.11
CA PHE A 166 10.27 -5.74 5.22
C PHE A 166 8.92 -5.95 4.52
N ARG A 167 8.93 -6.34 3.24
CA ARG A 167 7.70 -6.57 2.45
C ARG A 167 6.84 -7.66 3.07
N ARG A 168 7.44 -8.75 3.57
CA ARG A 168 6.71 -9.85 4.20
C ARG A 168 6.03 -9.38 5.49
N GLN A 169 6.78 -8.78 6.41
CA GLN A 169 6.25 -8.30 7.69
C GLN A 169 5.20 -7.21 7.49
N LEU A 170 5.45 -6.25 6.59
CA LEU A 170 4.52 -5.18 6.28
C LEU A 170 3.20 -5.71 5.70
N LYS A 171 3.27 -6.71 4.80
CA LYS A 171 2.06 -7.35 4.26
C LYS A 171 1.27 -8.00 5.40
N THR A 172 1.91 -8.78 6.27
CA THR A 172 1.27 -9.41 7.43
C THR A 172 0.62 -8.39 8.35
N HIS A 173 1.32 -7.30 8.67
CA HIS A 173 0.79 -6.20 9.50
C HIS A 173 -0.47 -5.59 8.88
N PHE A 174 -0.49 -5.32 7.58
CA PHE A 174 -1.67 -4.79 6.91
C PHE A 174 -2.82 -5.79 6.75
N PHE A 175 -2.54 -7.09 6.64
CA PHE A 175 -3.61 -8.09 6.74
C PHE A 175 -4.31 -8.00 8.09
N ARG A 176 -3.55 -7.87 9.18
CA ARG A 176 -4.14 -7.73 10.51
C ARG A 176 -4.91 -6.42 10.69
N LEU A 177 -4.40 -5.32 10.14
CA LEU A 177 -5.02 -4.01 10.32
C LEU A 177 -6.30 -3.82 9.51
N TYR A 178 -6.37 -4.37 8.29
CA TYR A 178 -7.47 -4.11 7.34
C TYR A 178 -8.44 -5.28 7.20
N LEU A 179 -7.99 -6.49 7.51
CA LEU A 179 -8.70 -7.72 7.22
C LEU A 179 -8.70 -8.68 8.42
N ASN A 180 -8.44 -8.26 9.66
CA ASN A 180 -8.82 -9.07 10.82
C ASN A 180 -10.28 -8.85 11.18
#